data_AF-A0A6H1LMI3-F1
#
_entry.id   AF-A0A6H1LMI3-F1
#
_cell.length_a   1.000
_cell.length_b   1.000
_cell.length_c   1.000
_cell.angle_alpha   90.00
_cell.angle_beta   90.00
_cell.angle_gamma   90.00
#
_symmetry.space_group_name_H-M   'P 1'
#
loop_
_entity.id
_entity.type
_entity.pdbx_description
1 polymer ?
#
loop_
_entity_poly.entity_id
_entity_poly.type
_entity_poly.pdbx_seq_one_letter_code
_entity_poly.pdbx_strand_id
1 'polypeptide(L)'
;MTAEGLVAALLADTGDEDWPARVPNRLDSVLAALPRPARAGVHTAVAALETYAVLRTGRRLATLDPDARESLLGSLAARPRLVPLLDLLKVPVMLAACTERMPTAPLAVTAPEDPPLDCTPAQEWPTRSTADVVVVGSGAGGAVAARTFARAGLSVVVLEEGAHHSTASFGRRAPLDRFTELYRDGGATVAVGNPPLLLPVGRAVGGTTVVNSGTCYRTPEHVLGRWSSAYGFRLAESFGPRLDEIERTLRVATQPLDVLGNNGLLALAGAERLGWRAGPLRRNAPGCKGSCQCVVGCPTGAKQSVQLSVLPDACAAGARIVTGARVRRILLDHDGPGAPRAAGVQARRPDGSELEILGPLVVTAAGALQTPPLLRRSGLGGHPRLGRNLSVHPATSVAGRFAEPVTAWKGVLQSAGVEELHDRGVLIEATASPPGMGSFVLPGLGRELRSELEDADHLATLGAMIADRPSGRVQGRDRTLVRYDLDPRDGDRLMTAVRAMGRLLLAAGAEEILTGLPFAPRARSLDELDELLTRTTARNLHLSAFHPTGTAAAGADPRRAPADPEGRLRGAHGVLVADGSVLPSCPQVNPQLSIMAAALAISETWMEREG
;
A
#
# COMPACT_ATOMS: atom_id res chain seq x y z
N MET A 1 3.40 -4.57 -31.45
CA MET A 1 2.52 -3.46 -31.06
C MET A 1 3.32 -2.36 -30.37
N THR A 2 3.09 -1.12 -30.76
CA THR A 2 3.50 0.10 -30.01
C THR A 2 2.53 0.34 -28.84
N ALA A 3 2.86 1.22 -27.90
CA ALA A 3 1.93 1.67 -26.85
C ALA A 3 0.62 2.19 -27.46
N GLU A 4 0.70 2.91 -28.58
CA GLU A 4 -0.44 3.41 -29.36
C GLU A 4 -1.41 2.29 -29.75
N GLY A 5 -0.90 1.18 -30.30
CA GLY A 5 -1.75 0.06 -30.72
C GLY A 5 -2.48 -0.61 -29.55
N LEU A 6 -1.87 -0.66 -28.35
CA LEU A 6 -2.52 -1.18 -27.16
C LEU A 6 -3.60 -0.23 -26.63
N VAL A 7 -3.31 1.07 -26.57
CA VAL A 7 -4.27 2.11 -26.16
C VAL A 7 -5.45 2.13 -27.11
N ALA A 8 -5.20 2.11 -28.41
CA ALA A 8 -6.23 2.13 -29.44
C ALA A 8 -7.13 0.88 -29.42
N ALA A 9 -6.60 -0.27 -28.97
CA ALA A 9 -7.39 -1.47 -28.76
C ALA A 9 -8.23 -1.41 -27.47
N LEU A 10 -7.65 -0.96 -26.36
CA LEU A 10 -8.32 -1.00 -25.05
C LEU A 10 -9.28 0.15 -24.80
N LEU A 11 -9.10 1.30 -25.45
CA LEU A 11 -9.96 2.49 -25.34
C LEU A 11 -10.73 2.80 -26.62
N ALA A 12 -10.63 1.96 -27.66
CA ALA A 12 -11.20 2.21 -28.98
C ALA A 12 -10.78 3.57 -29.58
N ASP A 13 -9.51 3.93 -29.42
CA ASP A 13 -8.98 5.22 -29.90
C ASP A 13 -8.83 5.27 -31.42
N THR A 14 -9.43 6.31 -32.01
CA THR A 14 -9.30 6.68 -33.42
C THR A 14 -8.21 7.72 -33.65
N GLY A 15 -7.71 8.37 -32.58
CA GLY A 15 -6.68 9.40 -32.63
C GLY A 15 -7.22 10.83 -32.87
N ASP A 16 -8.54 11.00 -32.92
CA ASP A 16 -9.18 12.29 -33.21
C ASP A 16 -9.47 13.11 -31.94
N GLU A 17 -9.45 12.47 -30.77
CA GLU A 17 -9.69 13.13 -29.48
C GLU A 17 -8.39 13.52 -28.78
N ASP A 18 -8.38 14.71 -28.16
CA ASP A 18 -7.17 15.31 -27.58
C ASP A 18 -6.55 14.51 -26.41
N TRP A 19 -7.37 13.88 -25.56
CA TRP A 19 -6.86 13.22 -24.35
C TRP A 19 -6.40 11.77 -24.57
N PRO A 20 -7.10 10.90 -25.34
CA PRO A 20 -6.61 9.55 -25.62
C PRO A 20 -5.29 9.56 -26.40
N ALA A 21 -5.08 10.54 -27.30
CA ALA A 21 -3.85 10.69 -28.09
C ALA A 21 -2.58 10.91 -27.24
N ARG A 22 -2.70 11.40 -26.00
CA ARG A 22 -1.56 11.61 -25.08
C ARG A 22 -1.26 10.40 -24.19
N VAL A 23 -2.17 9.44 -24.11
CA VAL A 23 -2.06 8.24 -23.26
C VAL A 23 -0.86 7.34 -23.63
N PRO A 24 -0.50 7.12 -24.91
CA PRO A 24 0.64 6.28 -25.27
C PRO A 24 1.96 6.73 -24.63
N ASN A 25 2.24 8.05 -24.64
CA ASN A 25 3.47 8.61 -24.05
C ASN A 25 3.53 8.39 -22.52
N ARG A 26 2.38 8.49 -21.85
CA ARG A 26 2.27 8.20 -20.41
C ARG A 26 2.41 6.71 -20.13
N LEU A 27 1.84 5.86 -20.98
CA LEU A 27 1.95 4.42 -20.84
C LEU A 27 3.41 3.96 -20.95
N ASP A 28 4.20 4.49 -21.88
CA ASP A 28 5.63 4.18 -21.97
C ASP A 28 6.37 4.54 -20.67
N SER A 29 6.02 5.67 -20.04
CA SER A 29 6.57 6.07 -18.74
C SER A 29 6.21 5.07 -17.63
N VAL A 30 4.95 4.58 -17.61
CA VAL A 30 4.51 3.54 -16.67
C VAL A 30 5.29 2.25 -16.88
N LEU A 31 5.39 1.78 -18.12
CA LEU A 31 6.10 0.53 -18.47
C LEU A 31 7.59 0.63 -18.13
N ALA A 32 8.21 1.81 -18.30
CA ALA A 32 9.60 2.08 -17.95
C ALA A 32 9.87 2.00 -16.44
N ALA A 33 8.87 2.25 -15.59
CA ALA A 33 8.97 2.11 -14.14
C ALA A 33 8.84 0.65 -13.65
N LEU A 34 8.22 -0.22 -14.45
CA LEU A 34 8.03 -1.62 -14.09
C LEU A 34 9.36 -2.40 -14.03
N PRO A 35 9.49 -3.37 -13.10
CA PRO A 35 10.58 -4.33 -13.11
C PRO A 35 10.68 -5.08 -14.44
N ARG A 36 11.90 -5.44 -14.84
CA ARG A 36 12.14 -6.18 -16.11
C ARG A 36 11.21 -7.38 -16.32
N PRO A 37 10.95 -8.26 -15.32
CA PRO A 37 10.03 -9.39 -15.52
C PRO A 37 8.58 -8.96 -15.76
N ALA A 38 8.09 -7.95 -15.04
CA ALA A 38 6.73 -7.44 -15.22
C ALA A 38 6.57 -6.77 -16.60
N ARG A 39 7.54 -5.94 -17.00
CA ARG A 39 7.59 -5.31 -18.32
C ARG A 39 7.63 -6.34 -19.45
N ALA A 40 8.47 -7.37 -19.32
CA ALA A 40 8.52 -8.47 -20.27
C ALA A 40 7.17 -9.20 -20.36
N GLY A 41 6.51 -9.44 -19.22
CA GLY A 41 5.17 -10.04 -19.17
C GLY A 41 4.12 -9.24 -19.95
N VAL A 42 4.11 -7.91 -19.79
CA VAL A 42 3.23 -7.02 -20.57
C VAL A 42 3.54 -7.11 -22.07
N HIS A 43 4.81 -7.02 -22.46
CA HIS A 43 5.20 -7.15 -23.88
C HIS A 43 4.84 -8.51 -24.48
N THR A 44 4.97 -9.60 -23.72
CA THR A 44 4.57 -10.94 -24.17
C THR A 44 3.05 -11.04 -24.32
N ALA A 45 2.28 -10.51 -23.38
CA ALA A 45 0.82 -10.49 -23.47
C ALA A 45 0.34 -9.66 -24.67
N VAL A 46 0.96 -8.50 -24.92
CA VAL A 46 0.76 -7.68 -26.10
C VAL A 46 1.06 -8.45 -27.40
N ALA A 47 2.20 -9.14 -27.46
CA ALA A 47 2.58 -9.94 -28.63
C ALA A 47 1.59 -11.09 -28.88
N ALA A 48 1.10 -11.74 -27.81
CA ALA A 48 0.10 -12.79 -27.91
C ALA A 48 -1.24 -12.28 -28.48
N LEU A 49 -1.68 -11.08 -28.06
CA LEU A 49 -2.87 -10.44 -28.64
C LEU A 49 -2.69 -10.12 -30.12
N GLU A 50 -1.52 -9.60 -30.53
CA GLU A 50 -1.20 -9.34 -31.94
C GLU A 50 -1.22 -10.62 -32.78
N THR A 51 -0.59 -11.69 -32.29
CA THR A 51 -0.63 -12.99 -32.97
C THR A 51 -2.07 -13.50 -33.08
N TYR A 52 -2.88 -13.37 -32.02
CA TYR A 52 -4.28 -13.74 -32.07
C TYR A 52 -5.06 -12.93 -33.11
N ALA A 53 -4.81 -11.62 -33.22
CA ALA A 53 -5.40 -10.76 -34.25
C ALA A 53 -5.04 -11.19 -35.66
N VAL A 54 -3.76 -11.45 -35.93
CA VAL A 54 -3.32 -11.91 -37.26
C VAL A 54 -3.95 -13.27 -37.60
N LEU A 55 -4.01 -14.21 -36.65
CA LEU A 55 -4.61 -15.52 -36.88
C LEU A 55 -6.12 -15.46 -37.13
N ARG A 56 -6.82 -14.49 -36.53
CA ARG A 56 -8.28 -14.36 -36.66
C ARG A 56 -8.74 -13.50 -37.81
N THR A 57 -7.97 -12.48 -38.17
CA THR A 57 -8.40 -11.42 -39.10
C THR A 57 -7.47 -11.26 -40.30
N GLY A 58 -6.30 -11.92 -40.31
CA GLY A 58 -5.24 -11.70 -41.29
C GLY A 58 -4.51 -10.37 -41.12
N ARG A 59 -4.90 -9.53 -40.15
CA ARG A 59 -4.36 -8.19 -39.92
C ARG A 59 -3.85 -8.03 -38.48
N ARG A 60 -2.94 -7.07 -38.27
CA ARG A 60 -2.44 -6.73 -36.94
C ARG A 60 -3.50 -5.98 -36.15
N LEU A 61 -3.51 -6.10 -34.82
CA LEU A 61 -4.52 -5.49 -33.96
C LEU A 61 -4.57 -3.97 -34.15
N ALA A 62 -3.41 -3.34 -34.24
CA ALA A 62 -3.27 -1.90 -34.44
C ALA A 62 -3.83 -1.39 -35.79
N THR A 63 -3.97 -2.25 -36.81
CA THR A 63 -4.47 -1.83 -38.14
C THR A 63 -5.94 -2.14 -38.36
N LEU A 64 -6.59 -2.85 -37.44
CA LEU A 64 -8.04 -3.05 -37.45
C LEU A 64 -8.76 -1.74 -37.14
N ASP A 65 -9.98 -1.58 -37.68
CA ASP A 65 -10.90 -0.52 -37.25
C ASP A 65 -11.42 -0.79 -35.81
N PRO A 66 -12.03 0.22 -35.14
CA PRO A 66 -12.50 0.05 -33.77
C PRO A 66 -13.46 -1.11 -33.57
N ASP A 67 -14.41 -1.34 -34.48
CA ASP A 67 -15.42 -2.41 -34.37
C ASP A 67 -14.77 -3.80 -34.44
N ALA A 68 -13.82 -3.99 -35.36
CA ALA A 68 -13.07 -5.22 -35.48
C ALA A 68 -12.16 -5.48 -34.27
N ARG A 69 -11.55 -4.44 -33.68
CA ARG A 69 -10.77 -4.57 -32.44
C ARG A 69 -11.66 -4.98 -31.27
N GLU A 70 -12.80 -4.32 -31.10
CA GLU A 70 -13.76 -4.62 -30.03
C GLU A 70 -14.32 -6.03 -30.14
N SER A 71 -14.74 -6.45 -31.34
CA SER A 71 -15.22 -7.82 -31.59
C SER A 71 -14.15 -8.86 -31.21
N LEU A 72 -12.89 -8.61 -31.57
CA LEU A 72 -11.78 -9.49 -31.22
C LEU A 72 -11.54 -9.55 -29.71
N LEU A 73 -11.47 -8.41 -29.04
CA LEU A 73 -11.26 -8.34 -27.59
C LEU A 73 -12.45 -8.93 -26.82
N GLY A 74 -13.68 -8.67 -27.26
CA GLY A 74 -14.91 -9.27 -26.75
C GLY A 74 -14.88 -10.79 -26.85
N SER A 75 -14.36 -11.35 -27.95
CA SER A 75 -14.19 -12.80 -28.11
C SER A 75 -13.23 -13.42 -27.08
N LEU A 76 -12.26 -12.64 -26.60
CA LEU A 76 -11.32 -13.06 -25.56
C LEU A 76 -11.94 -12.87 -24.17
N ALA A 77 -12.63 -11.74 -23.93
CA ALA A 77 -13.30 -11.43 -22.68
C ALA A 77 -14.43 -12.43 -22.37
N ALA A 78 -15.10 -12.96 -23.39
CA ALA A 78 -16.08 -14.04 -23.27
C ALA A 78 -15.50 -15.36 -22.73
N ARG A 79 -14.17 -15.48 -22.60
CA ARG A 79 -13.49 -16.67 -22.05
C ARG A 79 -12.99 -16.36 -20.63
N PRO A 80 -13.63 -16.91 -19.57
CA PRO A 80 -13.27 -16.56 -18.20
C PRO A 80 -11.81 -16.72 -17.80
N ARG A 81 -11.12 -17.69 -18.40
CA ARG A 81 -9.70 -17.94 -18.15
C ARG A 81 -8.76 -16.85 -18.70
N LEU A 82 -9.23 -16.02 -19.63
CA LEU A 82 -8.42 -14.98 -20.28
C LEU A 82 -8.68 -13.58 -19.72
N VAL A 83 -9.73 -13.37 -18.93
CA VAL A 83 -10.04 -12.05 -18.38
C VAL A 83 -8.93 -11.49 -17.48
N PRO A 84 -8.31 -12.27 -16.58
CA PRO A 84 -7.17 -11.77 -15.80
C PRO A 84 -5.99 -11.29 -16.66
N LEU A 85 -5.79 -11.88 -17.85
CA LEU A 85 -4.77 -11.43 -18.79
C LEU A 85 -5.12 -10.07 -19.42
N LEU A 86 -6.41 -9.85 -19.73
CA LEU A 86 -6.90 -8.58 -20.25
C LEU A 86 -6.85 -7.49 -19.18
N ASP A 87 -7.21 -7.79 -17.92
CA ASP A 87 -7.10 -6.85 -16.81
C ASP A 87 -5.63 -6.46 -16.53
N LEU A 88 -4.69 -7.40 -16.66
CA LEU A 88 -3.25 -7.11 -16.55
C LEU A 88 -2.78 -6.06 -17.57
N LEU A 89 -3.34 -6.08 -18.79
CA LEU A 89 -3.05 -5.09 -19.82
C LEU A 89 -3.82 -3.79 -19.64
N LYS A 90 -5.04 -3.88 -19.09
CA LYS A 90 -5.93 -2.74 -18.85
C LYS A 90 -5.41 -1.81 -17.76
N VAL A 91 -4.89 -2.36 -16.65
CA VAL A 91 -4.46 -1.54 -15.49
C VAL A 91 -3.42 -0.47 -15.84
N PRO A 92 -2.31 -0.77 -16.55
CA PRO A 92 -1.35 0.27 -16.97
C PRO A 92 -1.95 1.34 -17.91
N VAL A 93 -2.86 0.92 -18.81
CA VAL A 93 -3.56 1.85 -19.71
C VAL A 93 -4.50 2.75 -18.93
N MET A 94 -5.27 2.20 -17.98
CA MET A 94 -6.14 2.97 -17.10
C MET A 94 -5.36 3.97 -16.25
N LEU A 95 -4.22 3.55 -15.68
CA LEU A 95 -3.35 4.43 -14.93
C LEU A 95 -2.87 5.62 -15.78
N ALA A 96 -2.38 5.36 -17.00
CA ALA A 96 -1.97 6.41 -17.93
C ALA A 96 -3.15 7.33 -18.34
N ALA A 97 -4.25 6.73 -18.81
CA ALA A 97 -5.45 7.39 -19.30
C ALA A 97 -6.10 8.32 -18.27
N CYS A 98 -6.31 7.82 -17.06
CA CYS A 98 -6.96 8.57 -16.02
C CYS A 98 -6.12 9.74 -15.49
N THR A 99 -4.78 9.60 -15.51
CA THR A 99 -3.90 10.70 -15.09
C THR A 99 -3.84 11.84 -16.09
N GLU A 100 -4.04 11.58 -17.38
CA GLU A 100 -4.24 12.64 -18.38
C GLU A 100 -5.55 13.41 -18.17
N ARG A 101 -6.60 12.72 -17.70
CA ARG A 101 -7.89 13.34 -17.39
C ARG A 101 -7.91 14.13 -16.07
N MET A 102 -6.86 14.03 -15.25
CA MET A 102 -6.70 14.88 -14.08
C MET A 102 -5.91 16.13 -14.48
N PRO A 103 -6.58 17.28 -14.74
CA PRO A 103 -5.85 18.50 -15.05
C PRO A 103 -4.91 18.84 -13.88
N THR A 104 -3.64 19.04 -14.21
CA THR A 104 -2.60 19.58 -13.34
C THR A 104 -2.84 21.06 -13.08
N ALA A 105 -4.04 21.43 -12.62
CA ALA A 105 -4.18 22.75 -12.01
C ALA A 105 -3.27 22.72 -10.77
N PRO A 106 -2.25 23.61 -10.69
CA PRO A 106 -1.51 23.75 -9.46
C PRO A 106 -2.55 24.02 -8.38
N LEU A 107 -2.53 23.26 -7.28
CA LEU A 107 -3.26 23.70 -6.12
C LEU A 107 -2.72 25.10 -5.81
N ALA A 108 -3.60 26.11 -5.79
CA ALA A 108 -3.24 27.51 -5.53
C ALA A 108 -2.70 27.74 -4.09
N VAL A 109 -2.27 26.68 -3.42
CA VAL A 109 -1.77 26.64 -2.06
C VAL A 109 -0.25 26.61 -2.15
N THR A 110 0.39 27.67 -1.66
CA THR A 110 1.82 27.68 -1.41
C THR A 110 2.14 26.53 -0.47
N ALA A 111 2.99 25.60 -0.91
CA ALA A 111 3.43 24.49 -0.07
C ALA A 111 4.09 25.03 1.20
N PRO A 112 3.73 24.54 2.40
CA PRO A 112 4.44 24.91 3.62
C PRO A 112 5.90 24.47 3.53
N GLU A 113 6.76 25.17 4.27
CA GLU A 113 8.13 24.70 4.49
C GLU A 113 8.10 23.42 5.32
N ASP A 114 8.83 22.40 4.88
CA ASP A 114 8.93 21.14 5.61
C ASP A 114 9.85 21.32 6.83
N PRO A 115 9.56 20.65 7.96
CA PRO A 115 10.50 20.60 9.07
C PRO A 115 11.85 20.04 8.62
N PRO A 116 12.97 20.52 9.19
CA PRO A 116 14.30 20.12 8.75
C PRO A 116 14.55 18.63 8.98
N LEU A 117 15.21 18.01 8.01
CA LEU A 117 15.72 16.64 8.09
C LEU A 117 17.23 16.67 7.81
N ASP A 118 18.00 15.91 8.60
CA ASP A 118 19.42 15.68 8.35
C ASP A 118 19.59 14.50 7.39
N CYS A 119 19.28 14.77 6.11
CA CYS A 119 19.37 13.80 5.03
C CYS A 119 20.68 13.99 4.25
N THR A 120 21.49 12.94 4.16
CA THR A 120 22.66 12.89 3.27
C THR A 120 22.45 11.81 2.20
N PRO A 121 22.64 12.11 0.90
CA PRO A 121 22.66 11.09 -0.14
C PRO A 121 23.77 10.05 0.10
N ALA A 122 23.50 8.77 -0.17
CA ALA A 122 24.48 7.69 0.04
C ALA A 122 25.82 7.92 -0.67
N GLN A 123 25.83 8.63 -1.79
CA GLN A 123 27.03 9.00 -2.56
C GLN A 123 27.95 9.96 -1.80
N GLU A 124 27.38 10.80 -0.94
CA GLU A 124 28.09 11.79 -0.13
C GLU A 124 28.47 11.22 1.24
N TRP A 125 27.94 10.04 1.61
CA TRP A 125 28.27 9.37 2.85
C TRP A 125 29.60 8.60 2.77
N PRO A 126 30.46 8.67 3.80
CA PRO A 126 31.73 7.95 3.80
C PRO A 126 31.54 6.43 3.63
N THR A 127 32.51 5.78 2.99
CA THR A 127 32.50 4.33 2.75
C THR A 127 32.45 3.51 4.05
N ARG A 128 32.98 4.06 5.14
CA ARG A 128 32.90 3.45 6.47
C ARG A 128 32.60 4.52 7.52
N SER A 129 31.67 4.22 8.40
CA SER A 129 31.29 5.08 9.53
C SER A 129 30.84 4.24 10.73
N THR A 130 30.60 4.89 11.86
CA THR A 130 30.14 4.24 13.10
C THR A 130 28.89 4.95 13.63
N ALA A 131 28.07 4.19 14.36
CA ALA A 131 26.92 4.66 15.11
C ALA A 131 26.67 3.71 16.30
N ASP A 132 25.99 4.18 17.34
CA ASP A 132 25.55 3.31 18.42
C ASP A 132 24.37 2.45 17.96
N VAL A 133 23.49 3.05 17.14
CA VAL A 133 22.31 2.38 16.58
C VAL A 133 22.22 2.61 15.08
N VAL A 134 22.09 1.51 14.33
CA VAL A 134 21.80 1.54 12.90
C VAL A 134 20.36 1.11 12.64
N VAL A 135 19.54 2.01 12.11
CA VAL A 135 18.14 1.73 11.78
C VAL A 135 17.99 1.45 10.28
N VAL A 136 17.49 0.28 9.91
CA VAL A 136 17.32 -0.15 8.52
C VAL A 136 15.89 0.10 8.08
N GLY A 137 15.66 1.21 7.37
CA GLY A 137 14.36 1.66 6.88
C GLY A 137 13.80 2.82 7.69
N SER A 138 13.35 3.87 7.00
CA SER A 138 12.86 5.12 7.61
C SER A 138 11.34 5.18 7.78
N GLY A 139 10.65 4.05 7.60
CA GLY A 139 9.19 3.94 7.67
C GLY A 139 8.60 4.12 9.06
N ALA A 140 7.33 3.78 9.22
CA ALA A 140 6.55 3.99 10.45
C ALA A 140 7.30 3.59 11.74
N GLY A 141 7.79 2.35 11.81
CA GLY A 141 8.49 1.89 13.01
C GLY A 141 9.95 2.34 13.10
N GLY A 142 10.67 2.42 11.98
CA GLY A 142 12.05 2.89 11.95
C GLY A 142 12.20 4.34 12.39
N ALA A 143 11.27 5.22 11.99
CA ALA A 143 11.25 6.61 12.43
C ALA A 143 11.05 6.72 13.96
N VAL A 144 10.16 5.90 14.53
CA VAL A 144 9.91 5.87 15.97
C VAL A 144 11.13 5.35 16.73
N ALA A 145 11.73 4.26 16.26
CA ALA A 145 12.94 3.72 16.87
C ALA A 145 14.09 4.73 16.83
N ALA A 146 14.32 5.37 15.68
CA ALA A 146 15.35 6.40 15.52
C ALA A 146 15.15 7.57 16.48
N ARG A 147 13.91 8.08 16.58
CA ARG A 147 13.57 9.16 17.52
C ARG A 147 13.81 8.77 18.97
N THR A 148 13.45 7.54 19.34
CA THR A 148 13.57 7.04 20.72
C THR A 148 15.03 6.94 21.12
N PHE A 149 15.87 6.30 20.31
CA PHE A 149 17.30 6.15 20.59
C PHE A 149 18.07 7.49 20.52
N ALA A 150 17.74 8.37 19.57
CA ALA A 150 18.38 9.68 19.48
C ALA A 150 18.03 10.57 20.68
N ARG A 151 16.78 10.54 21.17
CA ARG A 151 16.39 11.25 22.40
C ARG A 151 17.09 10.72 23.66
N ALA A 152 17.53 9.47 23.64
CA ALA A 152 18.37 8.92 24.69
C ALA A 152 19.86 9.32 24.59
N GLY A 153 20.23 10.13 23.60
CA GLY A 153 21.60 10.62 23.41
C GLY A 153 22.51 9.68 22.61
N LEU A 154 21.97 8.61 22.03
CA LEU A 154 22.74 7.68 21.20
C LEU A 154 22.98 8.26 19.80
N SER A 155 24.14 7.97 19.21
CA SER A 155 24.43 8.24 17.80
C SER A 155 23.62 7.29 16.92
N VAL A 156 22.62 7.83 16.21
CA VAL A 156 21.72 7.05 15.36
C VAL A 156 21.95 7.37 13.89
N VAL A 157 22.10 6.33 13.07
CA VAL A 157 22.06 6.45 11.60
C VAL A 157 20.93 5.60 11.02
N VAL A 158 20.05 6.23 10.26
CA VAL A 158 18.95 5.60 9.54
C VAL A 158 19.34 5.42 8.08
N LEU A 159 19.20 4.21 7.50
CA LEU A 159 19.38 3.99 6.07
C LEU A 159 18.04 3.76 5.37
N GLU A 160 17.80 4.49 4.28
CA GLU A 160 16.62 4.39 3.44
C GLU A 160 17.00 4.13 1.97
N GLU A 161 16.32 3.17 1.32
CA GLU A 161 16.54 2.86 -0.10
C GLU A 161 15.97 3.96 -1.01
N GLY A 162 14.86 4.58 -0.63
CA GLY A 162 14.23 5.67 -1.36
C GLY A 162 14.90 7.04 -1.19
N ALA A 163 14.46 7.99 -2.00
CA ALA A 163 14.86 9.39 -1.91
C ALA A 163 13.97 10.15 -0.91
N HIS A 164 14.43 11.33 -0.50
CA HIS A 164 13.61 12.32 0.19
C HIS A 164 12.79 13.13 -0.83
N HIS A 165 11.51 13.35 -0.54
CA HIS A 165 10.63 14.18 -1.35
C HIS A 165 9.92 15.21 -0.47
N SER A 166 10.15 16.50 -0.77
CA SER A 166 9.52 17.60 -0.03
C SER A 166 8.07 17.82 -0.45
N THR A 167 7.28 18.47 0.41
CA THR A 167 5.91 18.90 0.12
C THR A 167 5.85 19.75 -1.14
N ALA A 168 6.79 20.70 -1.30
CA ALA A 168 6.89 21.53 -2.50
C ALA A 168 7.13 20.70 -3.78
N SER A 169 7.88 19.60 -3.69
CA SER A 169 8.11 18.71 -4.83
C SER A 169 6.84 17.97 -5.27
N PHE A 170 5.89 17.73 -4.36
CA PHE A 170 4.63 17.06 -4.68
C PHE A 170 3.68 17.98 -5.46
N GLY A 171 3.61 19.26 -5.09
CA GLY A 171 2.74 20.24 -5.76
C GLY A 171 3.19 20.64 -7.17
N ARG A 172 4.47 20.40 -7.53
CA ARG A 172 5.07 20.82 -8.81
C ARG A 172 5.14 19.73 -9.87
N ARG A 173 4.85 18.47 -9.52
CA ARG A 173 5.04 17.30 -10.40
C ARG A 173 3.73 16.59 -10.65
N ALA A 174 3.61 15.98 -11.84
CA ALA A 174 2.41 15.24 -12.19
C ALA A 174 2.19 14.07 -11.20
N PRO A 175 0.93 13.72 -10.87
CA PRO A 175 0.63 12.56 -10.04
C PRO A 175 1.29 11.27 -10.53
N LEU A 176 1.30 11.02 -11.84
CA LEU A 176 1.84 9.79 -12.41
C LEU A 176 3.34 9.61 -12.14
N ASP A 177 4.13 10.68 -12.32
CA ASP A 177 5.58 10.63 -12.10
C ASP A 177 5.90 10.36 -10.62
N ARG A 178 5.11 10.97 -9.73
CA ARG A 178 5.21 10.71 -8.28
C ARG A 178 4.85 9.27 -7.96
N PHE A 179 3.82 8.71 -8.59
CA PHE A 179 3.42 7.31 -8.39
C PHE A 179 4.54 6.34 -8.78
N THR A 180 5.14 6.50 -9.96
CA THR A 180 6.19 5.59 -10.43
C THR A 180 7.48 5.66 -9.60
N GLU A 181 7.79 6.81 -9.01
CA GLU A 181 8.95 7.00 -8.13
C GLU A 181 8.73 6.50 -6.70
N LEU A 182 7.60 6.88 -6.09
CA LEU A 182 7.30 6.68 -4.67
C LEU A 182 6.93 5.22 -4.36
N TYR A 183 6.39 4.48 -5.32
CA TYR A 183 6.04 3.08 -5.14
C TYR A 183 7.18 2.16 -5.56
N ARG A 184 7.51 1.19 -4.71
CA ARG A 184 8.42 0.10 -5.06
C ARG A 184 7.92 -0.60 -6.31
N ASP A 185 8.85 -0.85 -7.23
CA ASP A 185 8.57 -1.53 -8.50
C ASP A 185 7.50 -0.81 -9.36
N GLY A 186 7.40 0.52 -9.25
CA GLY A 186 6.41 1.31 -9.98
C GLY A 186 4.96 0.97 -9.60
N GLY A 187 4.73 0.43 -8.39
CA GLY A 187 3.43 -0.03 -7.92
C GLY A 187 3.13 -1.50 -8.27
N ALA A 188 4.00 -2.21 -8.99
CA ALA A 188 3.74 -3.58 -9.46
C ALA A 188 4.16 -4.68 -8.48
N THR A 189 4.14 -4.40 -7.17
CA THR A 189 4.39 -5.44 -6.16
C THR A 189 3.12 -6.29 -6.01
N VAL A 190 3.22 -7.60 -6.29
CA VAL A 190 2.09 -8.54 -6.29
C VAL A 190 2.39 -9.75 -5.41
N ALA A 191 1.41 -10.17 -4.61
CA ALA A 191 1.41 -11.48 -3.97
C ALA A 191 0.86 -12.53 -4.94
N VAL A 192 1.67 -13.55 -5.20
CA VAL A 192 1.28 -14.68 -6.05
C VAL A 192 0.47 -15.68 -5.23
N GLY A 193 -0.72 -16.02 -5.71
CA GLY A 193 -1.58 -17.04 -5.12
C GLY A 193 -2.99 -16.90 -5.67
N ASN A 194 -3.98 -17.33 -4.91
CA ASN A 194 -5.37 -17.37 -5.40
C ASN A 194 -6.36 -16.61 -4.48
N PRO A 195 -6.95 -15.49 -4.94
CA PRO A 195 -6.59 -14.76 -6.16
C PRO A 195 -5.24 -14.02 -6.01
N PRO A 196 -4.58 -13.62 -7.11
CA PRO A 196 -3.43 -12.73 -7.03
C PRO A 196 -3.84 -11.39 -6.41
N LEU A 197 -2.93 -10.75 -5.69
CA LEU A 197 -3.25 -9.57 -4.89
C LEU A 197 -2.19 -8.48 -5.05
N LEU A 198 -2.63 -7.26 -5.34
CA LEU A 198 -1.75 -6.09 -5.45
C LEU A 198 -1.35 -5.59 -4.05
N LEU A 199 -0.06 -5.37 -3.82
CA LEU A 199 0.51 -4.91 -2.53
C LEU A 199 1.37 -3.65 -2.73
N PRO A 200 0.77 -2.45 -2.85
CA PRO A 200 1.54 -1.23 -3.02
C PRO A 200 2.41 -0.93 -1.79
N VAL A 201 3.71 -0.71 -2.00
CA VAL A 201 4.68 -0.41 -0.93
C VAL A 201 5.45 0.86 -1.27
N GLY A 202 5.54 1.79 -0.31
CA GLY A 202 6.31 3.02 -0.49
C GLY A 202 7.82 2.78 -0.43
N ARG A 203 8.58 3.56 -1.21
CA ARG A 203 10.04 3.61 -1.23
C ARG A 203 10.48 5.08 -1.28
N ALA A 204 10.52 5.70 -0.11
CA ALA A 204 10.90 7.09 0.11
C ALA A 204 11.33 7.26 1.58
N VAL A 205 11.98 8.37 1.93
CA VAL A 205 12.15 8.76 3.34
C VAL A 205 10.79 8.87 4.01
N GLY A 206 10.53 8.06 5.04
CA GLY A 206 9.20 7.89 5.65
C GLY A 206 8.42 6.65 5.18
N GLY A 207 8.93 5.90 4.21
CA GLY A 207 8.38 4.64 3.70
C GLY A 207 6.92 4.74 3.23
N THR A 208 6.13 3.69 3.47
CA THR A 208 4.71 3.64 3.07
C THR A 208 3.85 4.74 3.71
N THR A 209 4.30 5.39 4.79
CA THR A 209 3.54 6.50 5.40
C THR A 209 3.46 7.73 4.48
N VAL A 210 4.35 7.84 3.50
CA VAL A 210 4.34 8.90 2.48
C VAL A 210 3.19 8.70 1.50
N VAL A 211 2.82 7.45 1.18
CA VAL A 211 1.85 7.07 0.15
C VAL A 211 0.57 6.43 0.69
N ASN A 212 0.40 6.33 2.00
CA ASN A 212 -0.86 5.88 2.57
C ASN A 212 -1.92 6.99 2.61
N SER A 213 -3.15 6.61 2.92
CA SER A 213 -4.31 7.50 3.02
C SER A 213 -4.29 8.46 4.23
N GLY A 214 -3.53 8.13 5.27
CA GLY A 214 -3.48 8.85 6.54
C GLY A 214 -4.53 8.43 7.58
N THR A 215 -5.33 7.40 7.31
CA THR A 215 -6.31 6.87 8.26
C THR A 215 -5.65 6.30 9.51
N CYS A 216 -6.21 6.62 10.67
CA CYS A 216 -5.64 6.34 11.98
C CYS A 216 -6.69 5.74 12.92
N TYR A 217 -6.76 4.41 12.94
CA TYR A 217 -7.52 3.64 13.92
C TYR A 217 -6.59 3.12 15.02
N ARG A 218 -7.07 3.16 16.27
CA ARG A 218 -6.41 2.45 17.37
C ARG A 218 -6.55 0.95 17.16
N THR A 219 -5.51 0.20 17.56
CA THR A 219 -5.59 -1.25 17.60
C THR A 219 -6.74 -1.65 18.56
N PRO A 220 -7.72 -2.45 18.13
CA PRO A 220 -8.83 -2.83 19.01
C PRO A 220 -8.36 -3.61 20.24
N GLU A 221 -9.02 -3.39 21.39
CA GLU A 221 -8.65 -4.03 22.67
C GLU A 221 -8.68 -5.56 22.60
N HIS A 222 -9.64 -6.16 21.88
CA HIS A 222 -9.67 -7.62 21.71
C HIS A 222 -8.50 -8.15 20.90
N VAL A 223 -7.92 -7.34 20.01
CA VAL A 223 -6.70 -7.69 19.26
C VAL A 223 -5.48 -7.61 20.17
N LEU A 224 -5.36 -6.55 20.97
CA LEU A 224 -4.28 -6.41 21.96
C LEU A 224 -4.32 -7.55 22.99
N GLY A 225 -5.50 -7.85 23.54
CA GLY A 225 -5.70 -8.97 24.46
C GLY A 225 -5.34 -10.31 23.83
N ARG A 226 -5.66 -10.53 22.54
CA ARG A 226 -5.25 -11.73 21.80
C ARG A 226 -3.73 -11.80 21.59
N TRP A 227 -3.08 -10.68 21.26
CA TRP A 227 -1.62 -10.62 21.09
C TRP A 227 -0.87 -10.94 22.38
N SER A 228 -1.33 -10.41 23.52
CA SER A 228 -0.78 -10.79 24.83
C SER A 228 -1.06 -12.27 25.14
N SER A 229 -2.33 -12.67 25.23
CA SER A 229 -2.72 -13.98 25.76
C SER A 229 -2.36 -15.17 24.87
N ALA A 230 -2.58 -15.07 23.55
CA ALA A 230 -2.42 -16.20 22.62
C ALA A 230 -1.04 -16.27 21.98
N TYR A 231 -0.39 -15.12 21.76
CA TYR A 231 0.93 -15.06 21.14
C TYR A 231 2.05 -14.80 22.14
N GLY A 232 1.74 -14.30 23.34
CA GLY A 232 2.73 -13.92 24.34
C GLY A 232 3.49 -12.65 23.96
N PHE A 233 2.93 -11.78 23.11
CA PHE A 233 3.52 -10.48 22.79
C PHE A 233 3.16 -9.48 23.89
N ARG A 234 3.86 -9.57 25.03
CA ARG A 234 3.52 -8.86 26.28
C ARG A 234 3.53 -7.34 26.14
N LEU A 235 4.36 -6.80 25.25
CA LEU A 235 4.41 -5.36 24.98
C LEU A 235 3.05 -4.80 24.53
N ALA A 236 2.16 -5.62 23.95
CA ALA A 236 0.81 -5.20 23.58
C ALA A 236 -0.02 -4.68 24.75
N GLU A 237 0.24 -5.13 25.99
CA GLU A 237 -0.48 -4.69 27.21
C GLU A 237 -0.24 -3.22 27.52
N SER A 238 0.88 -2.66 27.07
CA SER A 238 1.27 -1.27 27.34
C SER A 238 1.15 -0.38 26.10
N PHE A 239 0.34 -0.77 25.12
CA PHE A 239 0.11 0.02 23.91
C PHE A 239 -0.74 1.26 24.14
N GLY A 240 -1.67 1.27 25.10
CA GLY A 240 -2.58 2.40 25.34
C GLY A 240 -1.87 3.76 25.43
N PRO A 241 -0.97 3.97 26.41
CA PRO A 241 -0.23 5.23 26.56
C PRO A 241 0.64 5.57 25.34
N ARG A 242 1.19 4.56 24.66
CA ARG A 242 2.03 4.74 23.47
C ARG A 242 1.19 5.17 22.26
N LEU A 243 -0.02 4.63 22.12
CA LEU A 243 -0.97 5.06 21.11
C LEU A 243 -1.38 6.52 21.35
N ASP A 244 -1.58 6.94 22.60
CA ASP A 244 -1.84 8.35 22.93
C ASP A 244 -0.68 9.25 22.48
N GLU A 245 0.56 8.84 22.72
CA GLU A 245 1.74 9.57 22.25
C GLU A 245 1.80 9.66 20.73
N ILE A 246 1.63 8.54 20.05
CA ILE A 246 1.72 8.47 18.60
C ILE A 246 0.62 9.30 17.94
N GLU A 247 -0.61 9.23 18.44
CA GLU A 247 -1.72 10.04 17.93
C GLU A 247 -1.42 11.54 18.06
N ARG A 248 -0.85 11.97 19.18
CA ARG A 248 -0.42 13.36 19.39
C ARG A 248 0.73 13.75 18.46
N THR A 249 1.75 12.91 18.30
CA THR A 249 2.86 13.16 17.37
C THR A 249 2.36 13.28 15.92
N LEU A 250 1.46 12.39 15.49
CA LEU A 250 0.87 12.40 14.16
C LEU A 250 -0.25 13.44 13.99
N ARG A 251 -0.62 14.15 15.06
CA ARG A 251 -1.72 15.12 15.09
C ARG A 251 -3.04 14.53 14.57
N VAL A 252 -3.37 13.31 15.02
CA VAL A 252 -4.56 12.58 14.59
C VAL A 252 -5.82 13.33 15.02
N ALA A 253 -6.68 13.65 14.05
CA ALA A 253 -7.96 14.31 14.28
C ALA A 253 -9.05 13.77 13.36
N THR A 254 -10.30 13.81 13.83
CA THR A 254 -11.48 13.56 12.99
C THR A 254 -11.54 14.62 11.89
N GLN A 255 -11.76 14.21 10.65
CA GLN A 255 -11.91 15.16 9.55
C GLN A 255 -13.24 15.91 9.64
N PRO A 256 -13.26 17.22 9.35
CA PRO A 256 -14.51 17.97 9.31
C PRO A 256 -15.34 17.58 8.07
N LEU A 257 -16.66 17.72 8.18
CA LEU A 257 -17.61 17.27 7.14
C LEU A 257 -17.45 18.02 5.82
N ASP A 258 -17.09 19.31 5.89
CA ASP A 258 -16.96 20.23 4.75
C ASP A 258 -15.83 19.86 3.78
N VAL A 259 -14.79 19.14 4.25
CA VAL A 259 -13.66 18.71 3.39
C VAL A 259 -13.79 17.28 2.87
N LEU A 260 -14.77 16.49 3.33
CA LEU A 260 -14.87 15.07 2.98
C LEU A 260 -15.05 14.83 1.47
N GLY A 261 -15.81 15.71 0.81
CA GLY A 261 -16.25 15.53 -0.57
C GLY A 261 -17.47 14.62 -0.69
N ASN A 262 -18.11 14.63 -1.85
CA ASN A 262 -19.40 13.97 -2.08
C ASN A 262 -19.34 12.45 -1.84
N ASN A 263 -18.21 11.79 -2.15
CA ASN A 263 -18.04 10.35 -1.90
C ASN A 263 -18.25 10.00 -0.41
N GLY A 264 -17.66 10.78 0.50
CA GLY A 264 -17.81 10.57 1.93
C GLY A 264 -19.21 10.91 2.42
N LEU A 265 -19.77 12.03 1.96
CA LEU A 265 -21.11 12.47 2.35
C LEU A 265 -22.20 11.48 1.91
N LEU A 266 -22.10 10.93 0.71
CA LEU A 266 -23.03 9.90 0.21
C LEU A 266 -22.93 8.62 1.04
N ALA A 267 -21.71 8.18 1.39
CA ALA A 267 -21.54 7.01 2.26
C ALA A 267 -22.16 7.20 3.65
N LEU A 268 -21.99 8.39 4.25
CA LEU A 268 -22.62 8.74 5.53
C LEU A 268 -24.14 8.78 5.43
N ALA A 269 -24.68 9.39 4.37
CA ALA A 269 -26.12 9.47 4.13
C ALA A 269 -26.75 8.08 3.88
N GLY A 270 -26.06 7.20 3.15
CA GLY A 270 -26.46 5.80 3.00
C GLY A 270 -26.46 5.05 4.33
N ALA A 271 -25.43 5.27 5.17
CA ALA A 271 -25.32 4.61 6.46
C ALA A 271 -26.42 5.08 7.42
N GLU A 272 -26.71 6.39 7.44
CA GLU A 272 -27.80 6.97 8.22
C GLU A 272 -29.15 6.34 7.85
N ARG A 273 -29.46 6.23 6.56
CA ARG A 273 -30.72 5.60 6.09
C ARG A 273 -30.83 4.12 6.42
N LEU A 274 -29.70 3.43 6.58
CA LEU A 274 -29.65 2.04 7.00
C LEU A 274 -29.59 1.86 8.53
N GLY A 275 -29.44 2.96 9.29
CA GLY A 275 -29.21 2.92 10.73
C GLY A 275 -27.85 2.31 11.11
N TRP A 276 -26.84 2.39 10.23
CA TRP A 276 -25.52 1.79 10.42
C TRP A 276 -24.57 2.73 11.17
N ARG A 277 -23.68 2.15 11.98
CA ARG A 277 -22.62 2.92 12.64
C ARG A 277 -21.59 3.43 11.62
N ALA A 278 -21.53 4.75 11.43
CA ALA A 278 -20.58 5.39 10.52
C ALA A 278 -20.18 6.80 10.99
N GLY A 279 -19.04 7.29 10.51
CA GLY A 279 -18.60 8.66 10.78
C GLY A 279 -17.38 9.09 9.95
N PRO A 280 -17.03 10.39 9.97
CA PRO A 280 -15.79 10.88 9.36
C PRO A 280 -14.57 10.18 9.96
N LEU A 281 -13.59 9.81 9.12
CA LEU A 281 -12.41 9.10 9.59
C LEU A 281 -11.48 10.00 10.41
N ARG A 282 -10.87 9.40 11.43
CA ARG A 282 -9.71 9.99 12.13
C ARG A 282 -8.47 9.83 11.26
N ARG A 283 -7.77 10.94 11.01
CA ARG A 283 -6.60 10.96 10.12
C ARG A 283 -5.47 11.80 10.70
N ASN A 284 -4.23 11.47 10.36
CA ASN A 284 -3.05 12.29 10.61
C ASN A 284 -2.96 13.47 9.61
N ALA A 285 -4.09 14.13 9.34
CA ALA A 285 -4.20 15.21 8.36
C ALA A 285 -5.18 16.30 8.82
N PRO A 286 -4.97 16.93 10.00
CA PRO A 286 -5.94 17.86 10.59
C PRO A 286 -6.21 19.10 9.72
N GLY A 287 -5.26 19.49 8.86
CA GLY A 287 -5.39 20.62 7.92
C GLY A 287 -5.72 20.23 6.49
N CYS A 288 -6.37 19.07 6.26
CA CYS A 288 -6.61 18.56 4.91
C CYS A 288 -7.37 19.58 4.04
N LYS A 289 -6.94 19.74 2.78
CA LYS A 289 -7.55 20.64 1.81
C LYS A 289 -8.32 19.91 0.71
N GLY A 290 -8.68 18.65 0.95
CA GLY A 290 -9.47 17.86 0.01
C GLY A 290 -8.79 17.59 -1.34
N SER A 291 -7.45 17.50 -1.38
CA SER A 291 -6.72 17.30 -2.65
C SER A 291 -6.80 15.88 -3.20
N CYS A 292 -7.24 14.90 -2.40
CA CYS A 292 -7.28 13.48 -2.74
C CYS A 292 -5.96 12.84 -3.22
N GLN A 293 -4.81 13.49 -3.05
CA GLN A 293 -3.52 13.02 -3.60
C GLN A 293 -2.65 12.27 -2.58
N CYS A 294 -3.23 11.75 -1.49
CA CYS A 294 -2.45 11.17 -0.39
C CYS A 294 -1.58 9.97 -0.81
N VAL A 295 -2.01 9.23 -1.85
CA VAL A 295 -1.29 8.10 -2.44
C VAL A 295 -0.06 8.49 -3.26
N VAL A 296 0.10 9.76 -3.62
CA VAL A 296 1.22 10.27 -4.44
C VAL A 296 1.93 11.46 -3.77
N GLY A 297 1.93 11.47 -2.43
CA GLY A 297 2.46 12.57 -1.62
C GLY A 297 1.48 13.73 -1.53
N CYS A 298 1.23 14.21 -0.31
CA CYS A 298 0.28 15.29 -0.05
C CYS A 298 0.87 16.64 -0.51
N PRO A 299 0.32 17.29 -1.55
CA PRO A 299 0.87 18.54 -2.06
C PRO A 299 0.69 19.75 -1.14
N THR A 300 -0.18 19.64 -0.12
CA THR A 300 -0.46 20.74 0.83
C THR A 300 0.25 20.58 2.17
N GLY A 301 1.04 19.51 2.37
CA GLY A 301 1.73 19.21 3.63
C GLY A 301 0.79 18.83 4.79
N ALA A 302 -0.51 18.72 4.54
CA ALA A 302 -1.49 18.45 5.59
C ALA A 302 -1.33 17.05 6.20
N LYS A 303 -1.03 16.04 5.38
CA LYS A 303 -0.83 14.67 5.85
C LYS A 303 0.53 14.56 6.54
N GLN A 304 0.49 14.40 7.86
CA GLN A 304 1.63 14.24 8.76
C GLN A 304 2.22 12.84 8.65
N SER A 305 2.73 12.48 7.48
CA SER A 305 3.58 11.28 7.31
C SER A 305 4.80 11.38 8.23
N VAL A 306 5.49 10.26 8.50
CA VAL A 306 6.56 10.28 9.52
C VAL A 306 7.76 11.15 9.10
N GLN A 307 7.91 11.44 7.81
CA GLN A 307 8.89 12.40 7.28
C GLN A 307 8.63 13.85 7.73
N LEU A 308 7.38 14.20 8.06
CA LEU A 308 6.99 15.55 8.52
C LEU A 308 6.72 15.61 10.03
N SER A 309 6.64 14.47 10.72
CA SER A 309 6.16 14.41 12.11
C SER A 309 7.07 13.68 13.10
N VAL A 310 7.83 12.67 12.66
CA VAL A 310 8.64 11.83 13.57
C VAL A 310 10.13 11.92 13.25
N LEU A 311 10.50 11.82 11.97
CA LEU A 311 11.89 11.94 11.55
C LEU A 311 12.49 13.32 11.85
N PRO A 312 11.75 14.46 11.74
CA PRO A 312 12.27 15.75 12.16
C PRO A 312 12.62 15.78 13.66
N ASP A 313 11.78 15.19 14.52
CA ASP A 313 12.08 15.06 15.95
C ASP A 313 13.33 14.19 16.20
N ALA A 314 13.52 13.14 15.40
CA ALA A 314 14.71 12.29 15.48
C ALA A 314 15.98 13.05 15.08
N CYS A 315 15.92 13.80 13.97
CA CYS A 315 17.04 14.63 13.50
C CYS A 315 17.37 15.77 14.46
N ALA A 316 16.35 16.41 15.04
CA ALA A 316 16.55 17.41 16.09
C ALA A 316 17.24 16.83 17.33
N ALA A 317 17.07 15.53 17.60
CA ALA A 317 17.77 14.81 18.66
C ALA A 317 19.12 14.21 18.22
N GLY A 318 19.58 14.46 16.99
CA GLY A 318 20.90 14.04 16.48
C GLY A 318 20.91 12.82 15.55
N ALA A 319 19.75 12.26 15.17
CA ALA A 319 19.70 11.18 14.18
C ALA A 319 20.03 11.69 12.77
N ARG A 320 20.84 10.93 12.02
CA ARG A 320 21.18 11.22 10.62
C ARG A 320 20.56 10.20 9.68
N ILE A 321 20.13 10.64 8.49
CA ILE A 321 19.44 9.79 7.51
C ILE A 321 20.28 9.69 6.24
N VAL A 322 20.67 8.47 5.88
CA VAL A 322 21.34 8.16 4.61
C VAL A 322 20.29 7.72 3.59
N THR A 323 20.10 8.52 2.54
CA THR A 323 19.08 8.29 1.49
C THR A 323 19.66 7.58 0.28
N GLY A 324 18.84 6.85 -0.49
CA GLY A 324 19.31 6.09 -1.65
C GLY A 324 20.21 4.88 -1.31
N ALA A 325 20.25 4.43 -0.06
CA ALA A 325 21.10 3.35 0.42
C ALA A 325 20.30 2.05 0.64
N ARG A 326 20.54 1.03 -0.18
CA ARG A 326 19.90 -0.28 -0.01
C ARG A 326 20.73 -1.19 0.87
N VAL A 327 20.30 -1.40 2.12
CA VAL A 327 20.95 -2.36 3.03
C VAL A 327 20.92 -3.78 2.45
N ARG A 328 22.11 -4.37 2.30
CA ARG A 328 22.30 -5.71 1.73
C ARG A 328 22.30 -6.78 2.82
N ARG A 329 23.01 -6.55 3.91
CA ARG A 329 23.11 -7.48 5.04
C ARG A 329 23.48 -6.76 6.32
N ILE A 330 23.12 -7.37 7.43
CA ILE A 330 23.65 -7.08 8.77
C ILE A 330 25.02 -7.76 8.87
N LEU A 331 25.99 -7.03 9.39
CA LEU A 331 27.32 -7.54 9.70
C LEU A 331 27.26 -8.20 11.08
N LEU A 332 27.87 -9.38 11.20
CA LEU A 332 27.85 -10.18 12.41
C LEU A 332 29.25 -10.40 12.93
N ASP A 333 29.39 -10.24 14.24
CA ASP A 333 30.53 -10.68 15.01
C ASP A 333 30.24 -12.07 15.59
N HIS A 334 31.17 -12.99 15.35
CA HIS A 334 31.12 -14.39 15.80
C HIS A 334 32.14 -14.67 16.90
N ASP A 335 32.86 -13.66 17.38
CA ASP A 335 33.90 -13.77 18.39
C ASP A 335 33.25 -13.91 19.77
N GLY A 336 32.89 -15.15 20.12
CA GLY A 336 32.35 -15.51 21.42
C GLY A 336 31.51 -16.79 21.39
N PRO A 337 31.32 -17.45 22.55
CA PRO A 337 30.41 -18.59 22.64
C PRO A 337 28.96 -18.12 22.52
N GLY A 338 28.16 -18.78 21.67
CA GLY A 338 26.72 -18.56 21.57
C GLY A 338 26.26 -17.98 20.23
N ALA A 339 25.21 -17.16 20.28
CA ALA A 339 24.65 -16.51 19.09
C ALA A 339 25.55 -15.35 18.64
N PRO A 340 25.64 -15.07 17.32
CA PRO A 340 26.40 -13.93 16.83
C PRO A 340 25.84 -12.60 17.32
N ARG A 341 26.69 -11.58 17.41
CA ARG A 341 26.32 -10.20 17.76
C ARG A 341 26.24 -9.35 16.50
N ALA A 342 25.32 -8.41 16.44
CA ALA A 342 25.33 -7.39 15.40
C ALA A 342 26.60 -6.51 15.52
N ALA A 343 27.21 -6.23 14.37
CA ALA A 343 28.39 -5.39 14.24
C ALA A 343 28.17 -4.20 13.27
N GLY A 344 26.94 -4.04 12.76
CA GLY A 344 26.55 -2.98 11.85
C GLY A 344 25.84 -3.50 10.60
N VAL A 345 25.89 -2.72 9.52
CA VAL A 345 25.28 -3.08 8.24
C VAL A 345 26.18 -2.73 7.07
N GLN A 346 26.03 -3.50 5.99
CA GLN A 346 26.55 -3.18 4.67
C GLN A 346 25.40 -2.76 3.76
N ALA A 347 25.54 -1.63 3.09
CA ALA A 347 24.56 -1.09 2.16
C ALA A 347 25.17 -0.82 0.79
N ARG A 348 24.32 -0.83 -0.25
CA ARG A 348 24.71 -0.55 -1.62
C ARG A 348 24.15 0.81 -2.06
N ARG A 349 25.03 1.63 -2.63
CA ARG A 349 24.73 2.92 -3.24
C ARG A 349 24.06 2.75 -4.62
N PRO A 350 23.44 3.80 -5.18
CA PRO A 350 22.82 3.75 -6.52
C PRO A 350 23.83 3.46 -7.64
N ASP A 351 25.06 3.94 -7.52
CA ASP A 351 26.17 3.67 -8.47
C ASP A 351 26.69 2.21 -8.40
N GLY A 352 26.22 1.45 -7.42
CA GLY A 352 26.57 0.05 -7.22
C GLY A 352 27.69 -0.21 -6.21
N SER A 353 28.40 0.84 -5.75
CA SER A 353 29.41 0.75 -4.70
C SER A 353 28.79 0.45 -3.33
N GLU A 354 29.63 0.05 -2.38
CA GLU A 354 29.20 -0.33 -1.03
C GLU A 354 29.67 0.67 0.03
N LEU A 355 28.89 0.77 1.11
CA LEU A 355 29.26 1.47 2.34
C LEU A 355 28.92 0.60 3.55
N GLU A 356 29.64 0.83 4.65
CA GLU A 356 29.43 0.15 5.92
C GLU A 356 29.21 1.15 7.05
N ILE A 357 28.23 0.85 7.90
CA ILE A 357 27.99 1.58 9.14
C ILE A 357 28.07 0.57 10.27
N LEU A 358 29.13 0.66 11.05
CA LEU A 358 29.37 -0.24 12.17
C LEU A 358 28.57 0.23 13.39
N GLY A 359 27.97 -0.71 14.11
CA GLY A 359 27.24 -0.42 15.32
C GLY A 359 26.78 -1.68 16.04
N PRO A 360 26.76 -1.68 17.39
CA PRO A 360 26.40 -2.85 18.19
C PRO A 360 24.91 -3.17 18.16
N LEU A 361 24.06 -2.18 17.83
CA LEU A 361 22.62 -2.35 17.73
C LEU A 361 22.14 -2.08 16.30
N VAL A 362 21.40 -3.03 15.73
CA VAL A 362 20.72 -2.89 14.45
C VAL A 362 19.21 -3.05 14.64
N VAL A 363 18.45 -2.04 14.24
CA VAL A 363 17.00 -2.07 14.21
C VAL A 363 16.53 -2.40 12.79
N THR A 364 15.91 -3.55 12.62
CA THR A 364 15.29 -3.94 11.34
C THR A 364 13.90 -3.33 11.23
N ALA A 365 13.75 -2.38 10.30
CA ALA A 365 12.50 -1.68 10.02
C ALA A 365 12.21 -1.58 8.50
N ALA A 366 12.61 -2.59 7.74
CA ALA A 366 12.50 -2.63 6.28
C ALA A 366 11.08 -2.97 5.78
N GLY A 367 10.15 -3.24 6.70
CA GLY A 367 8.77 -3.61 6.43
C GLY A 367 8.59 -5.11 6.25
N ALA A 368 7.35 -5.58 6.43
CA ALA A 368 7.02 -7.01 6.46
C ALA A 368 7.45 -7.81 5.23
N LEU A 369 7.58 -7.16 4.07
CA LEU A 369 8.01 -7.83 2.84
C LEU A 369 9.53 -7.87 2.66
N GLN A 370 10.30 -6.96 3.27
CA GLN A 370 11.75 -6.84 3.02
C GLN A 370 12.61 -7.24 4.23
N THR A 371 12.06 -7.24 5.44
CA THR A 371 12.75 -7.72 6.65
C THR A 371 13.16 -9.19 6.55
N PRO A 372 12.31 -10.15 6.13
CA PRO A 372 12.73 -11.55 6.04
C PRO A 372 13.87 -11.81 5.03
N PRO A 373 13.83 -11.28 3.79
CA PRO A 373 14.96 -11.41 2.86
C PRO A 373 16.24 -10.76 3.38
N LEU A 374 16.17 -9.62 4.07
CA LEU A 374 17.33 -8.99 4.71
C LEU A 374 17.97 -9.92 5.75
N LEU A 375 17.16 -10.47 6.67
CA LEU A 375 17.63 -11.38 7.70
C LEU A 375 18.26 -12.65 7.09
N ARG A 376 17.66 -13.21 6.03
CA ARG A 376 18.24 -14.35 5.29
C ARG A 376 19.58 -14.02 4.62
N ARG A 377 19.72 -12.83 4.01
CA ARG A 377 21.00 -12.37 3.42
C ARG A 377 22.09 -12.18 4.47
N SER A 378 21.68 -11.91 5.70
CA SER A 378 22.57 -11.68 6.84
C SER A 378 22.97 -12.96 7.58
N GLY A 379 22.55 -14.14 7.13
CA GLY A 379 22.77 -15.40 7.87
C GLY A 379 21.83 -15.62 9.06
N LEU A 380 20.92 -14.67 9.33
CA LEU A 380 19.94 -14.70 10.42
C LEU A 380 18.59 -15.31 9.99
N GLY A 381 18.62 -16.14 8.95
CA GLY A 381 17.43 -16.70 8.30
C GLY A 381 16.95 -18.05 8.86
N GLY A 382 17.62 -18.59 9.88
CA GLY A 382 17.49 -19.99 10.29
C GLY A 382 16.15 -20.35 10.95
N HIS A 383 15.43 -19.37 11.51
CA HIS A 383 14.16 -19.66 12.19
C HIS A 383 13.09 -20.17 11.19
N PRO A 384 12.47 -21.34 11.41
CA PRO A 384 11.60 -21.99 10.41
C PRO A 384 10.32 -21.20 10.07
N ARG A 385 9.91 -20.29 10.96
CA ARG A 385 8.75 -19.40 10.77
C ARG A 385 9.10 -18.04 10.17
N LEU A 386 10.38 -17.71 9.98
CA LEU A 386 10.76 -16.43 9.40
C LEU A 386 10.24 -16.31 7.96
N GLY A 387 9.52 -15.22 7.69
CA GLY A 387 8.81 -14.96 6.46
C GLY A 387 7.51 -15.72 6.32
N ARG A 388 7.07 -16.53 7.28
CA ARG A 388 5.72 -17.12 7.31
C ARG A 388 4.79 -16.21 8.12
N ASN A 389 3.52 -16.60 8.29
CA ASN A 389 2.54 -15.85 9.09
C ASN A 389 2.21 -14.46 8.51
N LEU A 390 2.35 -14.29 7.19
CA LEU A 390 2.00 -13.04 6.53
C LEU A 390 0.46 -12.91 6.52
N SER A 391 -0.04 -11.89 7.20
CA SER A 391 -1.36 -11.30 6.96
C SER A 391 -1.18 -10.10 6.05
N VAL A 392 -2.18 -9.81 5.21
CA VAL A 392 -2.14 -8.66 4.29
C VAL A 392 -3.30 -7.69 4.48
N HIS A 393 -4.35 -8.08 5.22
CA HIS A 393 -5.59 -7.32 5.35
C HIS A 393 -6.24 -7.05 3.97
N PRO A 394 -6.65 -8.12 3.25
CA PRO A 394 -7.11 -8.01 1.88
C PRO A 394 -8.37 -7.14 1.78
N ALA A 395 -8.45 -6.42 0.67
CA ALA A 395 -9.44 -5.42 0.39
C ALA A 395 -10.03 -5.62 -1.01
N THR A 396 -11.31 -5.31 -1.14
CA THR A 396 -12.03 -5.23 -2.41
C THR A 396 -12.81 -3.92 -2.47
N SER A 397 -13.27 -3.53 -3.65
CA SER A 397 -13.92 -2.25 -3.88
C SER A 397 -15.13 -2.42 -4.80
N VAL A 398 -16.15 -1.59 -4.58
CA VAL A 398 -17.30 -1.44 -5.49
C VAL A 398 -17.52 0.05 -5.74
N ALA A 399 -18.16 0.37 -6.87
CA ALA A 399 -18.60 1.73 -7.16
C ALA A 399 -20.11 1.79 -7.34
N GLY A 400 -20.71 2.93 -7.02
CA GLY A 400 -22.11 3.23 -7.29
C GLY A 400 -22.19 4.40 -8.25
N ARG A 401 -23.05 4.29 -9.27
CA ARG A 401 -23.33 5.34 -10.24
C ARG A 401 -24.52 6.18 -9.80
N PHE A 402 -24.37 7.49 -9.86
CA PHE A 402 -25.38 8.46 -9.44
C PHE A 402 -25.79 9.35 -10.62
N ALA A 403 -27.05 9.80 -10.61
CA ALA A 403 -27.53 10.78 -11.58
C ALA A 403 -26.75 12.09 -11.52
N GLU A 404 -26.44 12.57 -10.30
CA GLU A 404 -25.69 13.80 -10.08
C GLU A 404 -24.17 13.54 -10.01
N PRO A 405 -23.33 14.48 -10.48
CA PRO A 405 -21.88 14.36 -10.37
C PRO A 405 -21.39 14.20 -8.93
N VAL A 406 -20.60 13.16 -8.68
CA VAL A 406 -19.94 12.88 -7.40
C VAL A 406 -18.51 13.42 -7.37
N THR A 407 -17.77 13.22 -8.46
CA THR A 407 -16.32 13.46 -8.59
C THR A 407 -15.56 12.93 -7.37
N ALA A 408 -15.60 11.62 -7.12
CA ALA A 408 -15.15 11.04 -5.86
C ALA A 408 -13.69 11.36 -5.47
N TRP A 409 -12.86 11.74 -6.43
CA TRP A 409 -11.49 12.20 -6.21
C TRP A 409 -11.34 13.69 -5.85
N LYS A 410 -12.43 14.39 -5.51
CA LYS A 410 -12.41 15.70 -4.84
C LYS A 410 -12.83 15.53 -3.38
N GLY A 411 -11.99 16.02 -2.47
CA GLY A 411 -12.19 15.83 -1.03
C GLY A 411 -11.14 14.91 -0.42
N VAL A 412 -11.52 14.24 0.65
CA VAL A 412 -10.63 13.36 1.40
C VAL A 412 -10.59 11.97 0.76
N LEU A 413 -9.38 11.47 0.47
CA LEU A 413 -9.16 10.16 -0.19
C LEU A 413 -9.85 9.00 0.54
N GLN A 414 -9.68 8.90 1.86
CA GLN A 414 -10.44 8.00 2.75
C GLN A 414 -11.20 8.87 3.74
N SER A 415 -12.48 9.13 3.45
CA SER A 415 -13.24 10.22 4.08
C SER A 415 -14.11 9.76 5.24
N ALA A 416 -14.81 8.64 5.08
CA ALA A 416 -15.75 8.12 6.06
C ALA A 416 -15.53 6.62 6.30
N GLY A 417 -15.69 6.18 7.55
CA GLY A 417 -15.65 4.79 7.97
C GLY A 417 -17.06 4.31 8.33
N VAL A 418 -17.39 3.09 7.92
CA VAL A 418 -18.65 2.41 8.24
C VAL A 418 -18.29 1.12 8.97
N GLU A 419 -18.62 1.07 10.26
CA GLU A 419 -18.11 0.08 11.21
C GLU A 419 -19.15 -0.95 11.65
N GLU A 420 -20.36 -0.91 11.07
CA GLU A 420 -21.47 -1.82 11.36
C GLU A 420 -21.06 -3.31 11.36
N LEU A 421 -20.08 -3.68 10.53
CA LEU A 421 -19.62 -5.05 10.36
C LEU A 421 -18.24 -5.32 10.99
N HIS A 422 -17.70 -4.38 11.78
CA HIS A 422 -16.32 -4.48 12.26
C HIS A 422 -16.10 -5.67 13.19
N ASP A 423 -17.09 -6.00 14.03
CA ASP A 423 -17.05 -7.18 14.91
C ASP A 423 -17.04 -8.50 14.14
N ARG A 424 -17.52 -8.48 12.89
CA ARG A 424 -17.44 -9.62 11.95
C ARG A 424 -16.15 -9.62 11.14
N GLY A 425 -15.27 -8.66 11.39
CA GLY A 425 -13.98 -8.49 10.74
C GLY A 425 -14.08 -7.84 9.36
N VAL A 426 -15.08 -6.98 9.13
CA VAL A 426 -15.24 -6.20 7.89
C VAL A 426 -15.27 -4.71 8.23
N LEU A 427 -14.37 -3.93 7.64
CA LEU A 427 -14.34 -2.47 7.77
C LEU A 427 -14.56 -1.86 6.39
N ILE A 428 -15.63 -1.06 6.25
CA ILE A 428 -15.97 -0.36 5.00
C ILE A 428 -15.51 1.08 5.12
N GLU A 429 -14.93 1.62 4.05
CA GLU A 429 -14.49 3.01 3.97
C GLU A 429 -14.96 3.62 2.64
N ALA A 430 -15.45 4.87 2.71
CA ALA A 430 -15.57 5.71 1.54
C ALA A 430 -14.15 6.08 1.09
N THR A 431 -13.71 5.47 0.00
CA THR A 431 -12.34 5.59 -0.48
C THR A 431 -12.31 5.83 -1.98
N ALA A 432 -11.66 6.90 -2.39
CA ALA A 432 -11.46 7.22 -3.78
C ALA A 432 -10.04 7.73 -3.98
N SER A 433 -9.29 7.08 -4.85
CA SER A 433 -7.98 7.56 -5.29
C SER A 433 -8.15 8.57 -6.43
N PRO A 434 -7.09 9.34 -6.75
CA PRO A 434 -6.96 9.95 -8.05
C PRO A 434 -7.27 8.91 -9.15
N PRO A 435 -8.07 9.25 -10.18
CA PRO A 435 -8.43 8.33 -11.26
C PRO A 435 -7.25 7.48 -11.77
N GLY A 436 -7.48 6.18 -11.96
CA GLY A 436 -6.49 5.20 -12.43
C GLY A 436 -5.47 4.73 -11.39
N MET A 437 -5.42 5.36 -10.22
CA MET A 437 -4.53 5.00 -9.10
C MET A 437 -5.26 4.24 -7.97
N GLY A 438 -6.51 3.82 -8.21
CA GLY A 438 -7.30 3.02 -7.29
C GLY A 438 -7.15 1.53 -7.52
N SER A 439 -7.63 0.72 -6.57
CA SER A 439 -7.77 -0.73 -6.73
C SER A 439 -9.03 -1.14 -7.49
N PHE A 440 -9.97 -0.22 -7.68
CA PHE A 440 -11.17 -0.46 -8.45
C PHE A 440 -10.87 -0.42 -9.95
N VAL A 441 -11.22 -1.49 -10.66
CA VAL A 441 -11.01 -1.64 -12.09
C VAL A 441 -12.34 -1.47 -12.80
N LEU A 442 -12.43 -0.47 -13.69
CA LEU A 442 -13.65 -0.20 -14.45
C LEU A 442 -13.99 -1.37 -15.39
N PRO A 443 -15.29 -1.66 -15.60
CA PRO A 443 -15.73 -2.72 -16.48
C PRO A 443 -15.52 -2.35 -17.96
N GLY A 444 -15.68 -3.36 -18.82
CA GLY A 444 -15.62 -3.17 -20.27
C GLY A 444 -14.22 -3.09 -20.86
N LEU A 445 -14.21 -3.00 -22.19
CA LEU A 445 -13.06 -2.79 -23.08
C LEU A 445 -13.54 -1.89 -24.23
N GLY A 446 -12.62 -1.23 -24.94
CA GLY A 446 -12.97 -0.39 -26.08
C GLY A 446 -13.82 0.81 -25.67
N ARG A 447 -14.91 1.07 -26.42
CA ARG A 447 -15.86 2.15 -26.17
C ARG A 447 -16.56 2.03 -24.83
N GLU A 448 -16.86 0.82 -24.34
CA GLU A 448 -17.46 0.67 -23.01
C GLU A 448 -16.49 1.19 -21.92
N LEU A 449 -15.23 0.77 -21.96
CA LEU A 449 -14.23 1.27 -21.00
C LEU A 449 -14.01 2.77 -21.14
N ARG A 450 -14.02 3.30 -22.37
CA ARG A 450 -13.94 4.75 -22.61
C ARG A 450 -15.12 5.49 -21.97
N SER A 451 -16.34 5.04 -22.19
CA SER A 451 -17.54 5.63 -21.57
C SER A 451 -17.47 5.57 -20.05
N GLU A 452 -17.03 4.45 -19.47
CA GLU A 452 -16.85 4.36 -18.02
C GLU A 452 -15.78 5.33 -17.47
N LEU A 453 -14.75 5.63 -18.26
CA LEU A 453 -13.75 6.65 -17.91
C LEU A 453 -14.30 8.08 -18.07
N GLU A 454 -15.18 8.28 -19.04
CA GLU A 454 -15.86 9.56 -19.29
C GLU A 454 -16.83 9.90 -18.18
N ASP A 455 -17.63 8.93 -17.76
CA ASP A 455 -18.66 9.04 -16.74
C ASP A 455 -18.16 8.71 -15.33
N ALA A 456 -16.84 8.67 -15.13
CA ALA A 456 -16.22 8.31 -13.86
C ALA A 456 -16.53 9.33 -12.75
N ASP A 457 -16.84 10.58 -13.10
CA ASP A 457 -17.21 11.63 -12.15
C ASP A 457 -18.64 11.47 -11.62
N HIS A 458 -19.42 10.52 -12.12
CA HIS A 458 -20.70 10.09 -11.53
C HIS A 458 -20.56 8.90 -10.57
N LEU A 459 -19.35 8.45 -10.29
CA LEU A 459 -19.09 7.30 -9.42
C LEU A 459 -18.73 7.73 -7.99
N ALA A 460 -19.36 7.09 -7.01
CA ALA A 460 -18.90 7.00 -5.64
C ALA A 460 -18.24 5.63 -5.42
N THR A 461 -17.13 5.58 -4.69
CA THR A 461 -16.36 4.33 -4.49
C THR A 461 -16.25 4.00 -3.01
N LEU A 462 -16.58 2.76 -2.70
CA LEU A 462 -16.37 2.14 -1.39
C LEU A 462 -15.31 1.06 -1.49
N GLY A 463 -14.49 0.96 -0.45
CA GLY A 463 -13.55 -0.13 -0.26
C GLY A 463 -13.86 -0.82 1.05
N ALA A 464 -13.71 -2.14 1.08
CA ALA A 464 -13.85 -2.91 2.30
C ALA A 464 -12.63 -3.79 2.50
N MET A 465 -12.08 -3.74 3.71
CA MET A 465 -11.01 -4.60 4.16
C MET A 465 -11.56 -5.64 5.12
N ILE A 466 -10.94 -6.82 5.12
CA ILE A 466 -11.34 -7.91 6.03
C ILE A 466 -10.18 -8.41 6.88
N ALA A 467 -10.46 -8.70 8.15
CA ALA A 467 -9.52 -9.28 9.08
C ALA A 467 -9.12 -10.71 8.67
N ASP A 468 -8.00 -10.85 7.95
CA ASP A 468 -7.54 -12.12 7.44
C ASP A 468 -6.79 -12.96 8.46
N ARG A 469 -6.89 -14.27 8.27
CA ARG A 469 -6.02 -15.24 8.91
C ARG A 469 -4.67 -15.25 8.19
N PRO A 470 -3.56 -15.38 8.92
CA PRO A 470 -2.23 -15.37 8.32
C PRO A 470 -2.01 -16.65 7.49
N SER A 471 -2.14 -16.55 6.17
CA SER A 471 -1.91 -17.64 5.22
C SER A 471 -0.69 -17.42 4.32
N GLY A 472 -0.17 -16.20 4.29
CA GLY A 472 0.89 -15.80 3.38
C GLY A 472 2.30 -16.15 3.86
N ARG A 473 3.25 -15.97 2.94
CA ARG A 473 4.69 -16.08 3.19
C ARG A 473 5.52 -15.23 2.24
N VAL A 474 6.64 -14.72 2.74
CA VAL A 474 7.70 -14.06 2.01
C VAL A 474 8.86 -15.04 1.82
N GLN A 475 9.18 -15.34 0.57
CA GLN A 475 10.23 -16.26 0.15
C GLN A 475 11.38 -15.51 -0.53
N GLY A 476 12.51 -16.21 -0.67
CA GLY A 476 13.70 -15.68 -1.34
C GLY A 476 14.64 -14.90 -0.42
N ARG A 477 15.85 -14.71 -0.93
CA ARG A 477 16.98 -14.04 -0.28
C ARG A 477 17.34 -12.75 -1.04
N ASP A 478 17.64 -12.85 -2.33
CA ASP A 478 18.02 -11.70 -3.15
C ASP A 478 16.84 -11.00 -3.83
N ARG A 479 15.81 -11.78 -4.15
CA ARG A 479 14.51 -11.31 -4.64
C ARG A 479 13.42 -11.70 -3.66
N THR A 480 12.50 -10.77 -3.44
CA THR A 480 11.33 -10.98 -2.59
C THR A 480 10.23 -11.60 -3.43
N LEU A 481 9.84 -12.83 -3.10
CA LEU A 481 8.64 -13.46 -3.64
C LEU A 481 7.58 -13.52 -2.55
N VAL A 482 6.48 -12.82 -2.75
CA VAL A 482 5.34 -12.86 -1.83
C VAL A 482 4.36 -13.90 -2.33
N ARG A 483 3.98 -14.84 -1.46
CA ARG A 483 2.90 -15.79 -1.71
C ARG A 483 1.77 -15.57 -0.72
N TYR A 484 0.54 -15.53 -1.20
CA TYR A 484 -0.64 -15.37 -0.38
C TYR A 484 -1.81 -16.10 -1.02
N ASP A 485 -2.38 -17.06 -0.29
CA ASP A 485 -3.58 -17.78 -0.70
C ASP A 485 -4.71 -17.38 0.24
N LEU A 486 -5.81 -16.87 -0.30
CA LEU A 486 -6.94 -16.44 0.51
C LEU A 486 -7.55 -17.65 1.24
N ASP A 487 -7.68 -17.57 2.56
CA ASP A 487 -8.36 -18.59 3.34
C ASP A 487 -9.84 -18.63 2.93
N PRO A 488 -10.43 -19.80 2.64
CA PRO A 488 -11.84 -19.89 2.23
C PRO A 488 -12.80 -19.17 3.20
N ARG A 489 -12.52 -19.21 4.51
CA ARG A 489 -13.34 -18.56 5.54
C ARG A 489 -13.26 -17.03 5.51
N ASP A 490 -12.19 -16.50 4.94
CA ASP A 490 -12.00 -15.07 4.73
C ASP A 490 -12.64 -14.62 3.41
N GLY A 491 -12.79 -15.54 2.44
CA GLY A 491 -13.55 -15.33 1.21
C GLY A 491 -15.01 -14.98 1.46
N ASP A 492 -15.69 -15.68 2.37
CA ASP A 492 -17.09 -15.40 2.72
C ASP A 492 -17.28 -13.98 3.30
N ARG A 493 -16.27 -13.48 4.03
CA ARG A 493 -16.29 -12.10 4.55
C ARG A 493 -16.16 -11.07 3.44
N LEU A 494 -15.32 -11.32 2.42
CA LEU A 494 -15.24 -10.44 1.25
C LEU A 494 -16.56 -10.38 0.50
N MET A 495 -17.23 -11.53 0.31
CA MET A 495 -18.55 -11.57 -0.33
C MET A 495 -19.60 -10.80 0.48
N THR A 496 -19.57 -10.95 1.80
CA THR A 496 -20.41 -10.15 2.73
C THR A 496 -20.13 -8.65 2.58
N ALA A 497 -18.86 -8.28 2.44
CA ALA A 497 -18.45 -6.90 2.28
C ALA A 497 -18.93 -6.29 0.95
N VAL A 498 -18.82 -7.02 -0.17
CA VAL A 498 -19.35 -6.58 -1.48
C VAL A 498 -20.85 -6.31 -1.40
N ARG A 499 -21.62 -7.24 -0.82
CA ARG A 499 -23.06 -7.07 -0.60
C ARG A 499 -23.38 -5.84 0.25
N ALA A 500 -22.66 -5.67 1.36
CA ALA A 500 -22.87 -4.56 2.28
C ALA A 500 -22.56 -3.20 1.65
N MET A 501 -21.48 -3.09 0.88
CA MET A 501 -21.15 -1.87 0.14
C MET A 501 -22.20 -1.57 -0.95
N GLY A 502 -22.66 -2.57 -1.69
CA GLY A 502 -23.73 -2.39 -2.68
C GLY A 502 -25.04 -1.91 -2.04
N ARG A 503 -25.45 -2.53 -0.93
CA ARG A 503 -26.61 -2.07 -0.14
C ARG A 503 -26.44 -0.63 0.35
N LEU A 504 -25.25 -0.27 0.81
CA LEU A 504 -24.93 1.08 1.28
C LEU A 504 -25.06 2.11 0.16
N LEU A 505 -24.54 1.81 -1.04
CA LEU A 505 -24.61 2.71 -2.20
C LEU A 505 -26.02 2.85 -2.76
N LEU A 506 -26.80 1.76 -2.85
CA LEU A 506 -28.21 1.82 -3.24
C LEU A 506 -29.01 2.65 -2.23
N ALA A 507 -28.79 2.42 -0.93
CA ALA A 507 -29.37 3.27 0.09
C ALA A 507 -28.92 4.73 -0.08
N ALA A 508 -27.66 4.98 -0.45
CA ALA A 508 -27.11 6.31 -0.74
C ALA A 508 -27.76 7.02 -1.95
N GLY A 509 -28.50 6.30 -2.79
CA GLY A 509 -29.18 6.82 -3.99
C GLY A 509 -28.50 6.47 -5.31
N ALA A 510 -27.60 5.48 -5.32
CA ALA A 510 -27.02 4.97 -6.56
C ALA A 510 -28.08 4.28 -7.42
N GLU A 511 -28.05 4.51 -8.73
CA GLU A 511 -28.94 3.89 -9.72
C GLU A 511 -28.42 2.54 -10.21
N GLU A 512 -27.09 2.34 -10.13
CA GLU A 512 -26.40 1.13 -10.54
C GLU A 512 -25.15 0.92 -9.68
N ILE A 513 -24.85 -0.34 -9.37
CA ILE A 513 -23.64 -0.77 -8.67
C ILE A 513 -22.70 -1.42 -9.68
N LEU A 514 -21.49 -0.87 -9.78
CA LEU A 514 -20.38 -1.52 -10.45
C LEU A 514 -19.67 -2.45 -9.45
N THR A 515 -19.83 -3.75 -9.64
CA THR A 515 -19.51 -4.78 -8.64
C THR A 515 -18.00 -5.07 -8.52
N GLY A 516 -17.19 -4.63 -9.49
CA GLY A 516 -15.78 -5.02 -9.60
C GLY A 516 -15.57 -6.48 -10.01
N LEU A 517 -16.64 -7.22 -10.32
CA LEU A 517 -16.58 -8.61 -10.77
C LEU A 517 -16.38 -8.70 -12.29
N PRO A 518 -15.41 -9.49 -12.78
CA PRO A 518 -15.11 -9.52 -14.21
C PRO A 518 -16.23 -10.03 -15.14
N PHE A 519 -17.14 -10.89 -14.64
CA PHE A 519 -18.21 -11.53 -15.45
C PHE A 519 -19.62 -11.01 -15.16
N ALA A 520 -19.73 -10.11 -14.19
CA ALA A 520 -21.00 -9.68 -13.62
C ALA A 520 -20.88 -8.23 -13.17
N PRO A 521 -20.57 -7.29 -14.08
CA PRO A 521 -20.02 -6.01 -13.70
C PRO A 521 -21.03 -5.06 -13.05
N ARG A 522 -22.34 -5.30 -13.21
CA ARG A 522 -23.39 -4.31 -12.90
C ARG A 522 -24.57 -4.96 -12.17
N ALA A 523 -25.17 -4.25 -11.22
CA ALA A 523 -26.45 -4.59 -10.59
C ALA A 523 -27.24 -3.31 -10.26
N ARG A 524 -28.54 -3.27 -10.52
CA ARG A 524 -29.41 -2.11 -10.26
C ARG A 524 -30.24 -2.24 -8.99
N SER A 525 -30.30 -3.43 -8.42
CA SER A 525 -31.01 -3.71 -7.18
C SER A 525 -30.21 -4.64 -6.28
N LEU A 526 -30.62 -4.73 -5.01
CA LEU A 526 -30.01 -5.67 -4.08
C LEU A 526 -30.30 -7.11 -4.46
N ASP A 527 -31.47 -7.40 -5.04
CA ASP A 527 -31.84 -8.74 -5.49
C ASP A 527 -30.98 -9.19 -6.68
N GLU A 528 -30.75 -8.29 -7.65
CA GLU A 528 -29.81 -8.54 -8.76
C GLU A 528 -28.39 -8.76 -8.22
N LEU A 529 -27.93 -7.92 -7.29
CA LEU A 529 -26.62 -8.08 -6.68
C LEU A 529 -26.51 -9.44 -5.96
N ASP A 530 -27.52 -9.83 -5.19
CA ASP A 530 -27.55 -11.10 -4.47
C ASP A 530 -27.50 -12.28 -5.44
N GLU A 531 -28.25 -12.24 -6.54
CA GLU A 531 -28.21 -13.27 -7.60
C GLU A 531 -26.79 -13.39 -8.18
N LEU A 532 -26.14 -12.28 -8.51
CA LEU A 532 -24.77 -12.28 -9.03
C LEU A 532 -23.78 -12.88 -8.03
N LEU A 533 -23.93 -12.55 -6.74
CA LEU A 533 -23.06 -13.06 -5.69
C LEU A 533 -23.22 -14.57 -5.47
N THR A 534 -24.37 -15.17 -5.77
CA THR A 534 -24.54 -16.65 -5.72
C THR A 534 -23.72 -17.38 -6.78
N ARG A 535 -23.37 -16.69 -7.87
CA ARG A 535 -22.67 -17.27 -9.04
C ARG A 535 -21.18 -16.97 -9.06
N THR A 536 -20.64 -16.37 -8.01
CA THR A 536 -19.25 -15.93 -7.92
C THR A 536 -18.61 -16.34 -6.60
N THR A 537 -17.29 -16.21 -6.52
CA THR A 537 -16.54 -16.48 -5.30
C THR A 537 -15.49 -15.39 -5.09
N ALA A 538 -14.91 -15.32 -3.89
CA ALA A 538 -13.84 -14.37 -3.60
C ALA A 538 -12.60 -14.53 -4.51
N ARG A 539 -12.44 -15.66 -5.21
CA ARG A 539 -11.38 -15.87 -6.21
C ARG A 539 -11.59 -15.06 -7.48
N ASN A 540 -12.80 -14.59 -7.73
CA ASN A 540 -13.14 -13.77 -8.88
C ASN A 540 -13.04 -12.28 -8.59
N LEU A 541 -12.79 -11.89 -7.34
CA LEU A 541 -12.64 -10.49 -6.95
C LEU A 541 -11.26 -9.95 -7.34
N HIS A 542 -11.22 -8.70 -7.78
CA HIS A 542 -10.00 -7.92 -7.76
C HIS A 542 -9.65 -7.56 -6.32
N LEU A 543 -8.56 -8.16 -5.82
CA LEU A 543 -8.07 -7.89 -4.47
C LEU A 543 -6.82 -7.03 -4.49
N SER A 544 -6.80 -6.11 -3.54
CA SER A 544 -5.63 -5.32 -3.16
C SER A 544 -5.40 -5.47 -1.67
N ALA A 545 -4.22 -5.15 -1.18
CA ALA A 545 -4.02 -4.98 0.25
C ALA A 545 -2.86 -4.04 0.52
N PHE A 546 -2.87 -3.46 1.71
CA PHE A 546 -2.00 -2.34 2.06
C PHE A 546 -1.27 -2.57 3.38
N HIS A 547 -1.56 -3.68 4.08
CA HIS A 547 -1.19 -3.88 5.48
C HIS A 547 -0.45 -5.21 5.70
N PRO A 548 0.69 -5.46 5.02
CA PRO A 548 1.46 -6.67 5.25
C PRO A 548 2.06 -6.68 6.67
N THR A 549 1.82 -7.75 7.43
CA THR A 549 2.30 -7.92 8.82
C THR A 549 2.74 -9.34 9.13
N GLY A 550 3.49 -9.54 10.23
CA GLY A 550 3.68 -10.84 10.89
C GLY A 550 4.78 -11.75 10.37
N THR A 551 5.60 -11.29 9.43
CA THR A 551 6.65 -12.10 8.81
C THR A 551 7.91 -12.32 9.66
N ALA A 552 8.06 -11.61 10.77
CA ALA A 552 9.07 -11.83 11.80
C ALA A 552 8.43 -11.66 13.19
N ALA A 553 7.26 -12.29 13.36
CA ALA A 553 6.38 -12.10 14.51
C ALA A 553 7.10 -12.28 15.85
N ALA A 554 6.80 -11.37 16.79
CA ALA A 554 7.17 -11.49 18.19
C ALA A 554 6.22 -12.45 18.93
N GLY A 555 6.74 -13.12 19.95
CA GLY A 555 5.94 -14.01 20.78
C GLY A 555 6.75 -14.90 21.72
N ALA A 556 6.05 -15.51 22.67
CA ALA A 556 6.67 -16.28 23.74
C ALA A 556 7.22 -17.64 23.29
N ASP A 557 6.56 -18.34 22.35
CA ASP A 557 6.99 -19.66 21.88
C ASP A 557 8.15 -19.54 20.87
N PRO A 558 9.38 -19.95 21.23
CA PRO A 558 10.57 -19.83 20.39
C PRO A 558 10.54 -20.72 19.15
N ARG A 559 9.57 -21.64 19.02
CA ARG A 559 9.38 -22.45 17.81
C ARG A 559 8.44 -21.78 16.81
N ARG A 560 7.61 -20.83 17.28
CA ARG A 560 6.56 -20.17 16.49
C ARG A 560 6.93 -18.73 16.11
N ALA A 561 7.67 -18.03 16.97
CA ALA A 561 7.97 -16.62 16.85
C ALA A 561 9.47 -16.38 16.58
N PRO A 562 9.85 -15.86 15.38
CA PRO A 562 11.23 -15.49 15.08
C PRO A 562 11.81 -14.42 16.00
N ALA A 563 10.99 -13.53 16.54
CA ALA A 563 11.36 -12.57 17.57
C ALA A 563 10.80 -12.99 18.93
N ASP A 564 11.47 -12.60 20.00
CA ASP A 564 10.98 -12.79 21.36
C ASP A 564 9.85 -11.81 21.73
N PRO A 565 9.22 -11.92 22.91
CA PRO A 565 8.16 -11.02 23.35
C PRO A 565 8.52 -9.53 23.38
N GLU A 566 9.81 -9.20 23.39
CA GLU A 566 10.34 -7.84 23.50
C GLU A 566 10.85 -7.32 22.15
N GLY A 567 10.62 -8.07 21.07
CA GLY A 567 11.00 -7.68 19.71
C GLY A 567 12.46 -7.94 19.37
N ARG A 568 13.22 -8.66 20.20
CA ARG A 568 14.60 -9.08 19.90
C ARG A 568 14.57 -10.27 18.96
N LEU A 569 15.38 -10.24 17.91
CA LEU A 569 15.47 -11.35 16.97
C LEU A 569 16.14 -12.56 17.64
N ARG A 570 15.52 -13.73 17.56
CA ARG A 570 16.11 -14.97 18.08
C ARG A 570 17.28 -15.42 17.21
N GLY A 571 18.36 -15.85 17.86
CA GLY A 571 19.56 -16.34 17.18
C GLY A 571 20.57 -15.23 16.81
N ALA A 572 20.38 -14.01 17.31
CA ALA A 572 21.38 -12.94 17.27
C ALA A 572 21.24 -12.04 18.51
N HIS A 573 22.34 -11.44 18.95
CA HIS A 573 22.33 -10.32 19.89
C HIS A 573 22.40 -9.00 19.13
N GLY A 574 21.80 -7.94 19.69
CA GLY A 574 21.86 -6.60 19.08
C GLY A 574 21.03 -6.44 17.80
N VAL A 575 20.01 -7.28 17.57
CA VAL A 575 19.09 -7.13 16.43
C VAL A 575 17.65 -7.03 16.93
N LEU A 576 17.01 -5.89 16.67
CA LEU A 576 15.60 -5.63 16.99
C LEU A 576 14.73 -5.67 15.73
N VAL A 577 13.47 -6.07 15.86
CA VAL A 577 12.47 -6.03 14.79
C VAL A 577 11.40 -5.01 15.15
N ALA A 578 11.40 -3.86 14.47
CA ALA A 578 10.54 -2.73 14.80
C ALA A 578 9.75 -2.23 13.59
N ASP A 579 9.11 -3.14 12.84
CA ASP A 579 8.19 -2.82 11.75
C ASP A 579 6.97 -3.77 11.74
N GLY A 580 6.10 -3.67 10.73
CA GLY A 580 4.90 -4.52 10.62
C GLY A 580 5.16 -6.04 10.66
N SER A 581 6.39 -6.50 10.38
CA SER A 581 6.77 -7.91 10.51
C SER A 581 6.67 -8.43 11.95
N VAL A 582 6.82 -7.56 12.97
CA VAL A 582 6.83 -7.94 14.38
C VAL A 582 5.42 -8.27 14.91
N LEU A 583 4.38 -7.70 14.30
CA LEU A 583 3.00 -7.85 14.75
C LEU A 583 2.52 -9.31 14.60
N PRO A 584 2.04 -10.00 15.64
CA PRO A 584 1.78 -11.44 15.57
C PRO A 584 0.63 -11.85 14.63
N SER A 585 -0.31 -10.95 14.35
CA SER A 585 -1.44 -11.17 13.44
C SER A 585 -1.91 -9.85 12.80
N CYS A 586 -2.86 -9.92 11.86
CA CYS A 586 -3.59 -8.75 11.37
C CYS A 586 -4.17 -7.92 12.54
N PRO A 587 -4.00 -6.57 12.56
CA PRO A 587 -4.57 -5.69 13.57
C PRO A 587 -6.06 -5.39 13.36
N GLN A 588 -6.67 -5.86 12.27
CA GLN A 588 -8.08 -5.63 11.89
C GLN A 588 -8.45 -4.16 11.59
N VAL A 589 -7.45 -3.29 11.56
CA VAL A 589 -7.53 -1.86 11.21
C VAL A 589 -6.25 -1.46 10.46
N ASN A 590 -6.11 -0.20 10.04
CA ASN A 590 -4.87 0.28 9.45
C ASN A 590 -3.71 0.16 10.45
N PRO A 591 -2.57 -0.46 10.08
CA PRO A 591 -1.56 -0.91 11.04
C PRO A 591 -0.58 0.19 11.47
N GLN A 592 -0.63 1.41 10.91
CA GLN A 592 0.41 2.42 11.17
C GLN A 592 0.55 2.70 12.68
N LEU A 593 -0.56 2.94 13.39
CA LEU A 593 -0.52 3.17 14.83
C LEU A 593 0.00 1.95 15.59
N SER A 594 -0.45 0.74 15.22
CA SER A 594 0.01 -0.52 15.83
C SER A 594 1.51 -0.75 15.65
N ILE A 595 2.04 -0.46 14.45
CA ILE A 595 3.47 -0.60 14.11
C ILE A 595 4.29 0.40 14.92
N MET A 596 3.84 1.65 14.96
CA MET A 596 4.52 2.70 15.72
C MET A 596 4.51 2.41 17.22
N ALA A 597 3.40 1.90 17.76
CA ALA A 597 3.29 1.54 19.18
C ALA A 597 4.20 0.35 19.54
N ALA A 598 4.26 -0.65 18.66
CA ALA A 598 5.20 -1.76 18.79
C ALA A 598 6.66 -1.26 18.78
N ALA A 599 7.02 -0.42 17.81
CA ALA A 599 8.36 0.12 17.70
C ALA A 599 8.76 0.96 18.93
N LEU A 600 7.85 1.80 19.44
CA LEU A 600 8.09 2.59 20.65
C LEU A 600 8.31 1.68 21.87
N ALA A 601 7.42 0.70 22.08
CA ALA A 601 7.53 -0.24 23.19
C ALA A 601 8.83 -1.06 23.15
N ILE A 602 9.22 -1.54 21.96
CA ILE A 602 10.44 -2.32 21.76
C ILE A 602 11.69 -1.47 22.05
N SER A 603 11.73 -0.25 21.53
CA SER A 603 12.87 0.66 21.73
C SER A 603 13.02 1.10 23.18
N GLU A 604 11.92 1.47 23.86
CA GLU A 604 11.96 1.85 25.28
C GLU A 604 12.36 0.67 26.17
N THR A 605 11.78 -0.51 25.94
CA THR A 605 12.13 -1.72 26.71
C THR A 605 13.61 -2.09 26.55
N TRP A 606 14.18 -1.86 25.36
CA TRP A 606 15.62 -2.05 25.16
C TRP A 606 16.43 -1.05 25.98
N MET A 607 16.07 0.23 25.96
CA MET A 607 16.75 1.27 26.74
C MET A 607 16.68 1.02 28.24
N GLU A 608 15.55 0.54 28.75
CA GLU A 608 15.37 0.26 30.19
C GLU A 608 16.24 -0.91 30.69
N ARG A 609 16.63 -1.83 29.81
CA ARG A 609 17.31 -3.09 30.20
C ARG A 609 18.77 -3.18 29.81
N GLU A 610 19.15 -2.55 28.71
CA GLU A 610 20.48 -2.70 28.08
C GLU A 610 21.12 -1.35 27.74
N GLY A 611 20.38 -0.24 27.93
CA GLY A 611 20.77 1.11 27.51
C GLY A 611 21.56 1.91 28.54
#